data_AF-A0ABD4KTI2-F1
#
_entry.id   AF-A0ABD4KTI2-F1
#
_cell.length_a   1.000
_cell.length_b   1.000
_cell.length_c   1.000
_cell.angle_alpha   90.00
_cell.angle_beta   90.00
_cell.angle_gamma   90.00
#
_symmetry.space_group_name_H-M   'P 1'
#
loop_
_entity.id
_entity.type
_entity.pdbx_description
1 polymer ?
#
loop_
_entity_poly.entity_id
_entity_poly.type
_entity_poly.pdbx_seq_one_letter_code
_entity_poly.pdbx_strand_id
1 'polypeptide(L)'
;EKHRNLLEKLLSNRQPGQSAPSIFTTNYDLAIEWSAEESGINLVNGFSGIHSRTFQPQSFDLGFRNINAVGEARFGHYNMYLYKLHGSLTWYQDEAGEVIECTSSKAYQDFIRPLTETSSFSNSQRLIYPGANKYHHTIGFVYGEMFRRFSEFLTKPQTVLFVNGYGFGDYHINRIILGALLNPSLHIVICYPELAELSADSQLENRLSQAQQCVDKIRKMKLNQVTIIGGADAYFDNFVDLVPKPVLFPKNNAATVIAEALRDISS
;
A
#
# COMPACT_ATOMS: atom_id res chain seq x y z
N GLU A 1 0.66 13.76 -6.67
CA GLU A 1 1.15 14.62 -5.56
C GLU A 1 0.90 14.03 -4.16
N LYS A 2 -0.35 13.79 -3.74
CA LYS A 2 -0.66 13.31 -2.37
C LYS A 2 -0.09 11.92 -2.04
N HIS A 3 -0.15 10.98 -2.98
CA HIS A 3 0.51 9.67 -2.84
C HIS A 3 2.01 9.81 -2.60
N ARG A 4 2.74 10.54 -3.45
CA ARG A 4 4.16 10.87 -3.24
C ARG A 4 4.43 11.42 -1.84
N ASN A 5 3.67 12.43 -1.43
CA ASN A 5 3.85 13.09 -0.13
C ASN A 5 3.68 12.08 1.03
N LEU A 6 2.71 11.16 0.94
CA LEU A 6 2.57 10.07 1.89
C LEU A 6 3.83 9.18 1.95
N LEU A 7 4.33 8.72 0.79
CA LEU A 7 5.49 7.83 0.72
C LEU A 7 6.74 8.50 1.32
N GLU A 8 6.98 9.76 0.95
CA GLU A 8 8.06 10.57 1.49
C GLU A 8 7.94 10.73 3.01
N LYS A 9 6.76 11.09 3.53
CA LYS A 9 6.51 11.22 4.98
C LYS A 9 6.72 9.91 5.73
N LEU A 10 6.28 8.78 5.17
CA LEU A 10 6.43 7.47 5.82
C LEU A 10 7.89 7.04 5.90
N LEU A 11 8.71 7.36 4.90
CA LEU A 11 10.14 7.04 4.93
C LEU A 11 10.93 7.99 5.82
N SER A 12 10.63 9.27 5.77
CA SER A 12 11.43 10.34 6.37
C SER A 12 11.19 10.56 7.86
N ASN A 13 10.04 10.15 8.40
CA ASN A 13 9.76 10.16 9.84
C ASN A 13 10.35 8.96 10.60
N ARG A 14 11.06 8.06 9.92
CA ARG A 14 11.59 6.85 10.54
C ARG A 14 12.76 7.14 11.45
N GLN A 15 12.74 6.45 12.58
CA GLN A 15 13.83 6.46 13.53
C GLN A 15 14.91 5.44 13.13
N PRO A 16 16.18 5.71 13.48
CA PRO A 16 17.27 4.74 13.39
C PRO A 16 16.87 3.35 13.92
N GLY A 17 17.05 2.32 13.09
CA GLY A 17 16.78 0.92 13.48
C GLY A 17 15.33 0.45 13.30
N GLN A 18 14.38 1.33 12.96
CA GLN A 18 13.05 0.89 12.55
C GLN A 18 13.10 0.17 11.20
N SER A 19 12.19 -0.78 10.96
CA SER A 19 12.05 -1.47 9.67
C SER A 19 11.43 -0.57 8.59
N ALA A 20 11.63 -0.92 7.32
CA ALA A 20 11.01 -0.18 6.22
C ALA A 20 9.48 -0.28 6.22
N PRO A 21 8.76 0.78 5.84
CA PRO A 21 7.31 0.75 5.77
C PRO A 21 6.83 -0.29 4.78
N SER A 22 5.71 -0.93 5.11
CA SER A 22 5.01 -1.85 4.23
C SER A 22 3.66 -1.25 3.85
N ILE A 23 3.37 -1.23 2.55
CA ILE A 23 2.10 -0.80 1.99
C ILE A 23 1.37 -2.03 1.49
N PHE A 24 0.21 -2.31 2.08
CA PHE A 24 -0.69 -3.35 1.62
C PHE A 24 -1.86 -2.66 0.91
N THR A 25 -2.10 -3.01 -0.35
CA THR A 25 -3.16 -2.40 -1.15
C THR A 25 -4.03 -3.46 -1.81
N THR A 26 -5.32 -3.18 -1.87
CA THR A 26 -6.32 -3.90 -2.67
C THR A 26 -6.47 -3.31 -4.07
N ASN A 27 -5.83 -2.17 -4.33
CA ASN A 27 -5.93 -1.49 -5.62
C ASN A 27 -5.01 -2.15 -6.65
N TYR A 28 -5.54 -2.32 -7.86
CA TYR A 28 -4.81 -2.91 -8.98
C TYR A 28 -3.99 -1.87 -9.76
N ASP A 29 -4.33 -0.58 -9.62
CA ASP A 29 -3.67 0.54 -10.29
C ASP A 29 -2.20 0.71 -9.83
N LEU A 30 -1.46 1.55 -10.56
CA LEU A 30 -0.03 1.75 -10.36
C LEU A 30 0.31 3.08 -9.65
N ALA A 31 -0.64 3.70 -8.94
CA ALA A 31 -0.45 5.03 -8.39
C ALA A 31 0.69 5.08 -7.36
N ILE A 32 0.85 4.02 -6.57
CA ILE A 32 1.93 3.91 -5.58
C ILE A 32 3.28 3.73 -6.27
N GLU A 33 3.35 2.88 -7.29
CA GLU A 33 4.59 2.64 -8.06
C GLU A 33 5.07 3.90 -8.76
N TRP A 34 4.20 4.58 -9.51
CA TRP A 34 4.55 5.84 -10.15
C TRP A 34 4.99 6.90 -9.15
N SER A 35 4.30 6.99 -8.01
CA SER A 35 4.67 7.94 -6.95
C SER A 35 6.03 7.62 -6.34
N ALA A 36 6.35 6.34 -6.16
CA ALA A 36 7.62 5.90 -5.63
C ALA A 36 8.77 6.15 -6.62
N GLU A 37 8.57 5.82 -7.91
CA GLU A 37 9.54 6.06 -8.98
C GLU A 37 9.84 7.55 -9.14
N GLU A 38 8.82 8.41 -9.14
CA GLU A 38 8.99 9.88 -9.21
C GLU A 38 9.80 10.42 -8.01
N SER A 39 9.72 9.74 -6.87
CA SER A 39 10.42 10.12 -5.63
C SER A 39 11.78 9.43 -5.45
N GLY A 40 12.20 8.59 -6.40
CA GLY A 40 13.42 7.78 -6.29
C GLY A 40 13.38 6.72 -5.18
N ILE A 41 12.19 6.32 -4.74
CA ILE A 41 11.99 5.31 -3.71
C ILE A 41 11.97 3.92 -4.35
N ASN A 42 12.81 3.01 -3.87
CA ASN A 42 12.84 1.65 -4.38
C ASN A 42 11.72 0.80 -3.77
N LEU A 43 10.78 0.31 -4.59
CA LEU A 43 9.76 -0.63 -4.12
C LEU A 43 10.23 -2.08 -4.21
N VAL A 44 10.02 -2.81 -3.13
CA VAL A 44 10.16 -4.27 -3.08
C VAL A 44 8.76 -4.88 -3.10
N ASN A 45 8.37 -5.46 -4.24
CA ASN A 45 7.01 -5.95 -4.48
C ASN A 45 6.91 -7.47 -4.69
N GLY A 46 7.98 -8.22 -4.41
CA GLY A 46 8.01 -9.66 -4.62
C GLY A 46 8.46 -10.08 -6.02
N PHE A 47 8.62 -9.16 -6.96
CA PHE A 47 9.06 -9.45 -8.33
C PHE A 47 10.50 -9.02 -8.56
N SER A 48 11.29 -9.88 -9.17
CA SER A 48 12.71 -9.66 -9.44
C SER A 48 13.05 -9.98 -10.88
N GLY A 49 14.01 -9.25 -11.45
CA GLY A 49 14.41 -9.34 -12.85
C GLY A 49 14.56 -7.97 -13.49
N ILE A 50 15.26 -7.92 -14.63
CA ILE A 50 15.48 -6.68 -15.40
C ILE A 50 14.58 -6.65 -16.63
N HIS A 51 14.60 -7.73 -17.43
CA HIS A 51 13.82 -7.84 -18.66
C HIS A 51 12.51 -8.60 -18.46
N SER A 52 12.55 -9.67 -17.66
CA SER A 52 11.39 -10.48 -17.30
C SER A 52 11.35 -10.57 -15.78
N ARG A 53 10.42 -9.84 -15.16
CA ARG A 53 10.28 -9.83 -13.71
C ARG A 53 9.39 -10.98 -13.28
N THR A 54 9.94 -11.98 -12.62
CA THR A 54 9.20 -13.15 -12.11
C THR A 54 8.95 -13.03 -10.61
N PHE A 55 7.87 -13.65 -10.15
CA PHE A 55 7.55 -13.65 -8.73
C PHE A 55 8.56 -14.48 -7.93
N GLN A 56 9.31 -13.81 -7.05
CA GLN A 56 10.32 -14.38 -6.18
C GLN A 56 10.06 -13.90 -4.75
N PRO A 57 9.33 -14.69 -3.93
CA PRO A 57 8.87 -14.24 -2.60
C PRO A 57 10.00 -13.93 -1.62
N GLN A 58 11.20 -14.49 -1.85
CA GLN A 58 12.39 -14.21 -1.06
C GLN A 58 12.85 -12.76 -1.20
N SER A 59 12.46 -12.05 -2.27
CA SER A 59 12.81 -10.64 -2.44
C SER A 59 12.22 -9.74 -1.35
N PHE A 60 11.10 -10.12 -0.75
CA PHE A 60 10.53 -9.41 0.42
C PHE A 60 11.42 -9.46 1.66
N ASP A 61 12.32 -10.45 1.74
CA ASP A 61 13.26 -10.60 2.84
C ASP A 61 14.55 -9.79 2.59
N LEU A 62 14.67 -9.15 1.43
CA LEU A 62 15.78 -8.26 1.07
C LEU A 62 15.42 -6.80 1.35
N GLY A 63 16.45 -5.98 1.59
CA GLY A 63 16.29 -4.54 1.82
C GLY A 63 17.53 -3.78 1.36
N PHE A 64 17.32 -2.53 0.91
CA PHE A 64 18.40 -1.67 0.46
C PHE A 64 18.96 -0.90 1.65
N ARG A 65 20.26 -1.04 1.88
CA ARG A 65 20.98 -0.33 2.93
C ARG A 65 22.27 0.24 2.40
N ASN A 66 22.52 1.52 2.68
CA ASN A 66 23.83 2.11 2.42
C ASN A 66 24.80 1.68 3.54
N ILE A 67 25.69 0.74 3.22
CA ILE A 67 26.70 0.22 4.16
C ILE A 67 27.83 1.22 4.44
N ASN A 68 28.07 2.17 3.52
CA ASN A 68 29.16 3.13 3.58
C ASN A 68 28.76 4.45 4.22
N ALA A 69 27.45 4.71 4.38
CA ALA A 69 26.97 5.89 5.07
C ALA A 69 27.58 5.96 6.48
N VAL A 70 27.79 7.17 7.01
CA VAL A 70 28.33 7.40 8.37
C VAL A 70 27.39 8.36 9.10
N GLY A 71 27.24 8.19 10.42
CA GLY A 71 26.30 9.01 11.20
C GLY A 71 24.84 8.77 10.85
N GLU A 72 24.02 9.82 10.86
CA GLU A 72 22.58 9.74 10.63
C GLU A 72 22.19 9.27 9.20
N ALA A 73 23.10 9.41 8.24
CA ALA A 73 22.90 8.94 6.87
C ALA A 73 22.80 7.39 6.76
N ARG A 74 23.21 6.63 7.79
CA ARG A 74 23.09 5.15 7.84
C ARG A 74 21.65 4.65 7.96
N PHE A 75 20.73 5.54 8.33
CA PHE A 75 19.38 5.14 8.74
C PHE A 75 18.32 5.35 7.66
N GLY A 76 18.67 6.06 6.59
CA GLY A 76 17.87 6.11 5.37
C GLY A 76 17.84 4.73 4.72
N HIS A 77 16.78 3.95 4.94
CA HIS A 77 16.48 2.88 4.01
C HIS A 77 15.78 3.53 2.83
N TYR A 78 16.26 3.24 1.63
CA TYR A 78 15.76 3.83 0.40
C TYR A 78 14.64 2.99 -0.21
N ASN A 79 14.11 2.03 0.56
CA ASN A 79 13.10 1.10 0.08
C ASN A 79 11.84 1.09 0.94
N MET A 80 10.74 0.72 0.30
CA MET A 80 9.49 0.32 0.95
C MET A 80 9.03 -1.02 0.38
N TYR A 81 8.21 -1.73 1.14
CA TYR A 81 7.58 -2.95 0.65
C TYR A 81 6.19 -2.65 0.13
N LEU A 82 5.86 -3.16 -1.06
CA LEU A 82 4.53 -3.04 -1.66
C LEU A 82 3.92 -4.42 -1.83
N TYR A 83 2.77 -4.65 -1.21
CA TYR A 83 2.01 -5.88 -1.29
C TYR A 83 0.67 -5.61 -1.95
N LYS A 84 0.47 -6.15 -3.15
CA LYS A 84 -0.80 -6.05 -3.88
C LYS A 84 -1.67 -7.26 -3.61
N LEU A 85 -2.55 -7.16 -2.62
CA LEU A 85 -3.38 -8.26 -2.13
C LEU A 85 -4.36 -8.79 -3.17
N HIS A 86 -4.84 -7.92 -4.08
CA HIS A 86 -5.75 -8.31 -5.15
C HIS A 86 -5.06 -8.47 -6.51
N GLY A 87 -3.76 -8.24 -6.59
CA GLY A 87 -3.01 -8.28 -7.85
C GLY A 87 -2.78 -6.90 -8.46
N SER A 88 -2.26 -6.87 -9.68
CA SER A 88 -1.87 -5.65 -10.38
C SER A 88 -2.31 -5.67 -11.83
N LEU A 89 -2.53 -4.48 -12.41
CA LEU A 89 -2.70 -4.33 -13.86
C LEU A 89 -1.47 -4.76 -14.67
N THR A 90 -0.29 -4.77 -14.04
CA THR A 90 0.98 -5.16 -14.67
C THR A 90 1.30 -6.65 -14.58
N TRP A 91 0.51 -7.43 -13.85
CA TRP A 91 0.75 -8.85 -13.69
C TRP A 91 -0.02 -9.64 -14.75
N TYR A 92 0.66 -10.58 -15.39
CA TYR A 92 0.05 -11.54 -16.30
C TYR A 92 0.66 -12.93 -16.10
N GLN A 93 -0.06 -13.96 -16.55
CA GLN A 93 0.44 -15.33 -16.55
C GLN A 93 0.95 -15.66 -17.95
N ASP A 94 2.15 -16.23 -18.05
CA ASP A 94 2.69 -16.69 -19.33
C ASP A 94 2.15 -18.08 -19.72
N GLU A 95 2.54 -18.57 -20.90
CA GLU A 95 2.13 -19.89 -21.41
C GLU A 95 2.64 -21.05 -20.53
N ALA A 96 3.74 -20.85 -19.81
CA ALA A 96 4.29 -21.83 -18.87
C ALA A 96 3.54 -21.84 -17.52
N GLY A 97 2.63 -20.89 -17.30
CA GLY A 97 1.87 -20.75 -16.08
C GLY A 97 2.59 -19.94 -14.99
N GLU A 98 3.71 -19.30 -15.30
CA GLU A 98 4.46 -18.43 -14.39
C GLU A 98 3.84 -17.03 -14.33
N VAL A 99 3.89 -16.40 -13.15
CA VAL A 99 3.39 -15.04 -12.96
C VAL A 99 4.51 -14.04 -13.21
N ILE A 100 4.30 -13.17 -14.19
CA ILE A 100 5.26 -12.17 -14.66
C ILE A 100 4.70 -10.78 -14.46
N GLU A 101 5.55 -9.85 -14.03
CA GLU A 101 5.27 -8.42 -14.02
C GLU A 101 5.87 -7.76 -15.27
N CYS A 102 5.02 -7.11 -16.07
CA CYS A 102 5.42 -6.31 -17.22
C CYS A 102 5.47 -4.81 -16.90
N THR A 103 6.04 -4.03 -17.82
CA THR A 103 6.01 -2.57 -17.74
C THR A 103 4.59 -2.03 -17.89
N SER A 104 4.34 -0.87 -17.29
CA SER A 104 3.05 -0.16 -17.41
C SER A 104 2.65 0.10 -18.86
N SER A 105 3.61 0.44 -19.74
CA SER A 105 3.37 0.66 -21.17
C SER A 105 2.92 -0.61 -21.89
N LYS A 106 3.56 -1.76 -21.60
CA LYS A 106 3.16 -3.05 -22.18
C LYS A 106 1.79 -3.46 -21.66
N ALA A 107 1.56 -3.32 -20.35
CA ALA A 107 0.26 -3.58 -19.76
C ALA A 107 -0.87 -2.76 -20.42
N TYR A 108 -0.59 -1.49 -20.69
CA TYR A 108 -1.55 -0.62 -21.37
C TYR A 108 -1.82 -1.07 -22.81
N GLN A 109 -0.78 -1.30 -23.61
CA GLN A 109 -0.92 -1.66 -25.02
C GLN A 109 -1.57 -3.02 -25.23
N ASP A 110 -1.13 -4.03 -24.47
CA ASP A 110 -1.52 -5.42 -24.68
C ASP A 110 -2.85 -5.76 -23.99
N PHE A 111 -3.17 -5.10 -22.86
CA PHE A 111 -4.30 -5.50 -22.01
C PHE A 111 -5.37 -4.42 -21.82
N ILE A 112 -4.99 -3.17 -21.56
CA ILE A 112 -5.95 -2.10 -21.20
C ILE A 112 -6.57 -1.45 -22.44
N ARG A 113 -5.76 -1.08 -23.42
CA ARG A 113 -6.22 -0.40 -24.64
C ARG A 113 -7.23 -1.23 -25.45
N PRO A 114 -7.03 -2.55 -25.66
CA PRO A 114 -8.02 -3.37 -26.36
C PRO A 114 -9.36 -3.46 -25.63
N LEU A 115 -9.36 -3.35 -24.30
CA LEU A 115 -10.58 -3.33 -23.49
C LEU A 115 -11.39 -2.05 -23.68
N THR A 116 -10.71 -0.91 -23.80
CA THR A 116 -11.36 0.38 -23.93
C THR A 116 -11.81 0.66 -25.36
N GLU A 117 -11.09 0.17 -26.36
CA GLU A 117 -11.31 0.53 -27.77
C GLU A 117 -12.09 -0.52 -28.57
N THR A 118 -11.88 -1.81 -28.34
CA THR A 118 -12.21 -2.83 -29.36
C THR A 118 -13.27 -3.83 -28.93
N SER A 119 -13.79 -3.77 -27.69
CA SER A 119 -14.76 -4.74 -27.13
C SER A 119 -14.33 -6.22 -27.29
N SER A 120 -13.06 -6.45 -27.61
CA SER A 120 -12.51 -7.73 -28.05
C SER A 120 -11.71 -8.28 -26.88
N PHE A 121 -12.24 -9.34 -26.27
CA PHE A 121 -11.62 -10.02 -25.15
C PHE A 121 -10.62 -11.07 -25.66
N SER A 122 -9.33 -10.74 -25.64
CA SER A 122 -8.28 -11.77 -25.62
C SER A 122 -8.35 -12.52 -24.29
N ASN A 123 -8.45 -13.84 -24.36
CA ASN A 123 -8.56 -14.74 -23.20
C ASN A 123 -7.23 -14.98 -22.46
N SER A 124 -6.15 -14.29 -22.82
CA SER A 124 -4.89 -14.31 -22.06
C SER A 124 -5.17 -13.82 -20.64
N GLN A 125 -5.15 -14.76 -19.69
CA GLN A 125 -5.61 -14.63 -18.30
C GLN A 125 -5.10 -13.34 -17.64
N ARG A 126 -6.04 -12.45 -17.29
CA ARG A 126 -5.77 -11.24 -16.51
C ARG A 126 -5.75 -11.59 -15.03
N LEU A 127 -4.73 -11.11 -14.31
CA LEU A 127 -4.55 -11.31 -12.86
C LEU A 127 -5.27 -10.24 -12.03
N ILE A 128 -6.48 -9.86 -12.43
CA ILE A 128 -7.38 -8.97 -11.68
C ILE A 128 -8.53 -9.84 -11.21
N TYR A 129 -8.46 -10.33 -9.98
CA TYR A 129 -9.50 -11.20 -9.42
C TYR A 129 -10.27 -10.46 -8.32
N PRO A 130 -11.49 -9.97 -8.62
CA PRO A 130 -12.40 -9.54 -7.57
C PRO A 130 -12.93 -10.79 -6.88
N GLY A 131 -12.28 -11.17 -5.78
CA GLY A 131 -12.79 -12.15 -4.84
C GLY A 131 -12.15 -13.54 -4.90
N ALA A 132 -12.34 -14.22 -3.77
CA ALA A 132 -11.72 -15.48 -3.36
C ALA A 132 -12.03 -16.72 -4.21
N ASN A 133 -12.69 -16.64 -5.37
CA ASN A 133 -13.28 -17.83 -6.02
C ASN A 133 -12.72 -18.19 -7.40
N LYS A 134 -11.57 -17.66 -7.80
CA LYS A 134 -10.95 -18.03 -9.09
C LYS A 134 -9.45 -18.28 -8.94
N TYR A 135 -9.11 -19.33 -8.20
CA TYR A 135 -7.73 -19.81 -8.04
C TYR A 135 -7.34 -20.76 -9.17
N HIS A 136 -6.45 -20.34 -10.07
CA HIS A 136 -5.59 -21.27 -10.80
C HIS A 136 -4.30 -21.50 -9.97
N HIS A 137 -3.66 -22.66 -10.10
CA HIS A 137 -2.62 -23.13 -9.16
C HIS A 137 -1.47 -22.14 -8.90
N THR A 138 -0.82 -21.57 -9.92
CA THR A 138 0.31 -20.64 -9.72
C THR A 138 -0.12 -19.26 -9.24
N ILE A 139 -1.30 -18.82 -9.67
CA ILE A 139 -1.92 -17.58 -9.21
C ILE A 139 -2.18 -17.70 -7.70
N GLY A 140 -2.78 -18.81 -7.27
CA GLY A 140 -2.99 -19.10 -5.85
C GLY A 140 -1.72 -19.00 -5.00
N PHE A 141 -0.54 -19.31 -5.56
CA PHE A 141 0.73 -19.15 -4.86
C PHE A 141 1.09 -17.68 -4.60
N VAL A 142 1.06 -16.81 -5.62
CA VAL A 142 1.38 -15.38 -5.46
C VAL A 142 0.44 -14.72 -4.46
N TYR A 143 -0.87 -14.97 -4.62
CA TYR A 143 -1.89 -14.44 -3.73
C TYR A 143 -1.73 -14.97 -2.30
N GLY A 144 -1.57 -16.29 -2.15
CA GLY A 144 -1.35 -16.94 -0.87
C GLY A 144 -0.15 -16.35 -0.12
N GLU A 145 0.93 -16.05 -0.85
CA GLU A 145 2.10 -15.40 -0.30
C GLU A 145 1.83 -13.95 0.15
N MET A 146 1.13 -13.14 -0.66
CA MET A 146 0.74 -11.78 -0.25
C MET A 146 -0.06 -11.78 1.05
N PHE A 147 -1.06 -12.66 1.16
CA PHE A 147 -1.89 -12.80 2.35
C PHE A 147 -1.10 -13.35 3.55
N ARG A 148 -0.19 -14.31 3.33
CA ARG A 148 0.71 -14.82 4.38
C ARG A 148 1.58 -13.69 4.93
N ARG A 149 2.23 -12.91 4.06
CA ARG A 149 3.08 -11.78 4.47
C ARG A 149 2.30 -10.69 5.18
N PHE A 150 1.05 -10.43 4.78
CA PHE A 150 0.16 -9.51 5.49
C PHE A 150 -0.15 -10.01 6.91
N SER A 151 -0.54 -11.27 7.06
CA SER A 151 -0.79 -11.87 8.38
C SER A 151 0.45 -11.86 9.27
N GLU A 152 1.62 -12.19 8.72
CA GLU A 152 2.89 -12.16 9.44
C GLU A 152 3.27 -10.76 9.89
N PHE A 153 3.06 -9.76 9.04
CA PHE A 153 3.33 -8.37 9.38
C PHE A 153 2.50 -7.91 10.58
N LEU A 154 1.20 -8.20 10.60
CA LEU A 154 0.33 -7.80 11.72
C LEU A 154 0.61 -8.55 13.03
N THR A 155 1.28 -9.71 12.96
CA THR A 155 1.69 -10.49 14.14
C THR A 155 2.95 -9.92 14.79
N LYS A 156 3.69 -9.03 14.12
CA LYS A 156 4.91 -8.42 14.67
C LYS A 156 4.59 -7.55 15.89
N PRO A 157 5.46 -7.55 16.91
CA PRO A 157 5.28 -6.68 18.07
C PRO A 157 5.40 -5.21 17.67
N GLN A 158 4.71 -4.32 18.41
CA GLN A 158 4.77 -2.86 18.23
C GLN A 158 4.45 -2.41 16.80
N THR A 159 3.42 -3.01 16.22
CA THR A 159 2.97 -2.72 14.85
C THR A 159 1.78 -1.77 14.87
N VAL A 160 1.74 -0.84 13.92
CA VAL A 160 0.56 -0.02 13.67
C VAL A 160 0.06 -0.26 12.25
N LEU A 161 -1.25 -0.53 12.11
CA LEU A 161 -1.93 -0.64 10.83
C LEU A 161 -2.79 0.60 10.60
N PHE A 162 -2.46 1.38 9.57
CA PHE A 162 -3.33 2.44 9.07
C PHE A 162 -4.21 1.88 7.95
N VAL A 163 -5.53 2.05 8.08
CA VAL A 163 -6.52 1.64 7.09
C VAL A 163 -7.17 2.89 6.52
N ASN A 164 -6.95 3.17 5.24
CA ASN A 164 -7.54 4.31 4.54
C ASN A 164 -8.09 3.85 3.18
N GLY A 165 -9.30 4.29 2.82
CA GLY A 165 -9.92 3.95 1.54
C GLY A 165 -10.33 2.48 1.39
N TYR A 166 -10.29 1.69 2.46
CA TYR A 166 -10.70 0.28 2.44
C TYR A 166 -12.15 0.12 2.88
N GLY A 167 -12.99 -0.40 1.99
CA GLY A 167 -14.42 -0.58 2.23
C GLY A 167 -14.80 -1.84 3.01
N PHE A 168 -13.87 -2.61 3.58
CA PHE A 168 -14.17 -3.86 4.33
C PHE A 168 -15.07 -4.86 3.58
N GLY A 169 -15.07 -4.85 2.25
CA GLY A 169 -15.84 -5.80 1.43
C GLY A 169 -15.17 -7.17 1.25
N ASP A 170 -13.90 -7.31 1.65
CA ASP A 170 -13.15 -8.56 1.54
C ASP A 170 -13.15 -9.31 2.87
N TYR A 171 -13.86 -10.44 2.91
CA TYR A 171 -13.98 -11.28 4.10
C TYR A 171 -12.63 -11.84 4.59
N HIS A 172 -11.71 -12.20 3.69
CA HIS A 172 -10.43 -12.76 4.07
C HIS A 172 -9.51 -11.72 4.71
N ILE A 173 -9.41 -10.54 4.11
CA ILE A 173 -8.66 -9.41 4.69
C ILE A 173 -9.25 -9.05 6.07
N ASN A 174 -10.57 -8.94 6.17
CA ASN A 174 -11.24 -8.63 7.44
C ASN A 174 -10.95 -9.67 8.52
N ARG A 175 -10.97 -10.96 8.18
CA ARG A 175 -10.66 -12.04 9.12
C ARG A 175 -9.21 -11.96 9.62
N ILE A 176 -8.26 -11.63 8.75
CA ILE A 176 -6.85 -11.45 9.14
C ILE A 176 -6.71 -10.24 10.07
N ILE A 177 -7.30 -9.10 9.73
CA ILE A 177 -7.27 -7.88 10.56
C ILE A 177 -7.88 -8.15 11.94
N LEU A 178 -9.06 -8.77 11.99
CA LEU A 178 -9.73 -9.10 13.25
C LEU A 178 -8.96 -10.12 14.08
N GLY A 179 -8.39 -11.16 13.44
CA GLY A 179 -7.55 -12.14 14.12
C GLY A 179 -6.27 -11.52 14.69
N ALA A 180 -5.70 -10.52 14.01
CA ALA A 180 -4.50 -9.85 14.46
C ALA A 180 -4.70 -9.01 15.73
N LEU A 181 -5.93 -8.63 16.09
CA LEU A 181 -6.24 -7.96 17.36
C LEU A 181 -5.94 -8.82 18.60
N LEU A 182 -5.66 -10.12 18.42
CA LEU A 182 -5.10 -10.98 19.46
C LEU A 182 -3.67 -10.59 19.86
N ASN A 183 -2.93 -9.89 18.98
CA ASN A 183 -1.64 -9.29 19.32
C ASN A 183 -1.88 -8.02 20.16
N PRO A 184 -1.57 -8.01 21.47
CA PRO A 184 -1.90 -6.90 22.37
C PRO A 184 -1.10 -5.61 22.10
N SER A 185 -0.05 -5.71 21.28
CA SER A 185 0.80 -4.57 20.90
C SER A 185 0.45 -4.00 19.52
N LEU A 186 -0.52 -4.58 18.83
CA LEU A 186 -1.01 -4.08 17.56
C LEU A 186 -1.92 -2.89 17.81
N HIS A 187 -1.73 -1.80 17.07
CA HIS A 187 -2.70 -0.71 17.01
C HIS A 187 -3.25 -0.55 15.61
N ILE A 188 -4.55 -0.33 15.50
CA ILE A 188 -5.24 -0.16 14.22
C ILE A 188 -5.87 1.22 14.19
N VAL A 189 -5.56 1.99 13.16
CA VAL A 189 -6.16 3.30 12.91
C VAL A 189 -6.99 3.19 11.63
N ILE A 190 -8.31 3.27 11.77
CA ILE A 190 -9.26 3.18 10.66
C ILE A 190 -9.74 4.59 10.30
N CYS A 191 -9.45 5.04 9.09
CA CYS A 191 -9.99 6.27 8.51
C CYS A 191 -11.27 5.92 7.74
N TYR A 192 -12.42 6.30 8.29
CA TYR A 192 -13.73 6.01 7.72
C TYR A 192 -14.60 7.28 7.64
N PRO A 193 -14.68 7.97 6.49
CA PRO A 193 -15.38 9.26 6.36
C PRO A 193 -16.83 9.23 6.84
N GLU A 194 -17.56 8.17 6.51
CA GLU A 194 -18.99 8.00 6.81
C GLU A 194 -19.27 7.58 8.27
N LEU A 195 -18.31 7.74 9.19
CA LEU A 195 -18.46 7.37 10.61
C LEU A 195 -19.63 8.08 11.30
N ALA A 196 -19.92 9.34 10.93
CA ALA A 196 -21.01 10.12 11.54
C ALA A 196 -22.39 9.52 11.22
N GLU A 197 -22.54 8.90 10.05
CA GLU A 197 -23.77 8.24 9.63
C GLU A 197 -24.07 6.99 10.47
N LEU A 198 -23.02 6.32 10.98
CA LEU A 198 -23.15 5.16 11.87
C LEU A 198 -23.74 5.52 13.25
N SER A 199 -23.66 6.78 13.68
CA SER A 199 -24.23 7.22 14.97
C SER A 199 -25.73 7.55 14.92
N ALA A 200 -26.30 7.77 13.74
CA ALA A 200 -27.63 8.37 13.60
C ALA A 200 -28.79 7.36 13.44
N ASP A 201 -28.52 6.07 13.16
CA ASP A 201 -29.56 5.10 12.76
C ASP A 201 -29.35 3.68 13.34
N SER A 202 -29.12 3.58 14.66
CA SER A 202 -28.80 2.30 15.33
C SER A 202 -29.94 1.27 15.41
N GLN A 203 -31.05 1.41 14.65
CA GLN A 203 -32.18 0.48 14.68
C GLN A 203 -32.43 -0.30 13.38
N LEU A 204 -31.70 -0.03 12.29
CA LEU A 204 -31.90 -0.71 11.00
C LEU A 204 -30.60 -1.36 10.49
N GLU A 205 -30.12 -2.38 11.19
CA GLU A 205 -28.95 -3.19 10.80
C GLU A 205 -29.02 -3.73 9.35
N ASN A 206 -30.25 -3.90 8.82
CA ASN A 206 -30.49 -4.42 7.46
C ASN A 206 -30.26 -3.42 6.31
N ARG A 207 -30.01 -2.13 6.59
CA ARG A 207 -29.73 -1.10 5.55
C ARG A 207 -28.26 -0.70 5.44
N LEU A 208 -27.42 -1.15 6.36
CA LEU A 208 -26.01 -0.81 6.39
C LEU A 208 -25.23 -1.63 5.36
N SER A 209 -24.30 -0.99 4.66
CA SER A 209 -23.34 -1.69 3.79
C SER A 209 -22.47 -2.66 4.60
N GLN A 210 -21.88 -3.66 3.96
CA GLN A 210 -20.96 -4.59 4.64
C GLN A 210 -19.82 -3.85 5.35
N ALA A 211 -19.35 -2.75 4.76
CA ALA A 211 -18.36 -1.85 5.33
C ALA A 211 -18.81 -1.29 6.67
N GLN A 212 -19.99 -0.68 6.67
CA GLN A 212 -20.62 -0.03 7.82
C GLN A 212 -20.86 -1.04 8.95
N GLN A 213 -21.34 -2.24 8.62
CA GLN A 213 -21.53 -3.31 9.60
C GLN A 213 -20.22 -3.75 10.25
N CYS A 214 -19.13 -3.82 9.49
CA CYS A 214 -17.83 -4.22 10.02
C CYS A 214 -17.27 -3.16 10.97
N VAL A 215 -17.26 -1.89 10.53
CA VAL A 215 -16.77 -0.76 11.34
C VAL A 215 -17.62 -0.57 12.60
N ASP A 216 -18.94 -0.70 12.51
CA ASP A 216 -19.84 -0.62 13.66
C ASP A 216 -19.61 -1.75 14.67
N LYS A 217 -19.40 -2.99 14.21
CA LYS A 217 -19.01 -4.11 15.08
C LYS A 217 -17.70 -3.84 15.81
N ILE A 218 -16.68 -3.39 15.10
CA ILE A 218 -15.37 -3.06 15.69
C ILE A 218 -15.51 -1.92 16.71
N ARG A 219 -16.28 -0.88 16.38
CA ARG A 219 -16.59 0.24 17.29
C ARG A 219 -17.28 -0.23 18.56
N LYS A 220 -18.28 -1.11 18.44
CA LYS A 220 -19.04 -1.68 19.57
C LYS A 220 -18.17 -2.53 20.51
N MET A 221 -17.09 -3.15 20.01
CA MET A 221 -16.14 -3.92 20.82
C MET A 221 -15.31 -3.03 21.79
N LYS A 222 -15.24 -1.71 21.58
CA LYS A 222 -14.52 -0.75 22.44
C LYS A 222 -13.10 -1.18 22.80
N LEU A 223 -12.36 -1.68 21.81
CA LEU A 223 -10.98 -2.12 22.00
C LEU A 223 -10.06 -0.90 22.03
N ASN A 224 -9.25 -0.77 23.10
CA ASN A 224 -8.26 0.30 23.24
C ASN A 224 -7.22 0.33 22.10
N GLN A 225 -7.03 -0.80 21.44
CA GLN A 225 -6.09 -0.98 20.33
C GLN A 225 -6.62 -0.39 19.01
N VAL A 226 -7.90 -0.04 18.92
CA VAL A 226 -8.52 0.44 17.69
C VAL A 226 -8.92 1.90 17.84
N THR A 227 -8.40 2.74 16.95
CA THR A 227 -8.79 4.14 16.80
C THR A 227 -9.53 4.30 15.48
N ILE A 228 -10.70 4.93 15.50
CA ILE A 228 -11.48 5.22 14.29
C ILE A 228 -11.56 6.73 14.12
N ILE A 229 -11.05 7.23 12.99
CA ILE A 229 -11.11 8.63 12.58
C ILE A 229 -12.24 8.76 11.56
N GLY A 230 -13.11 9.74 11.75
CA GLY A 230 -14.27 9.98 10.89
C GLY A 230 -14.35 11.40 10.34
N GLY A 231 -15.32 11.64 9.46
CA GLY A 231 -15.55 12.95 8.86
C GLY A 231 -14.49 13.33 7.82
N ALA A 232 -14.26 14.63 7.66
CA ALA A 232 -13.37 15.15 6.62
C ALA A 232 -11.93 14.62 6.76
N ASP A 233 -11.43 14.46 7.98
CA ASP A 233 -10.06 14.02 8.25
C ASP A 233 -9.76 12.59 7.81
N ALA A 234 -10.81 11.78 7.62
CA ALA A 234 -10.67 10.40 7.19
C ALA A 234 -10.44 10.23 5.68
N TYR A 235 -10.71 11.26 4.86
CA TYR A 235 -10.39 11.23 3.44
C TYR A 235 -8.88 11.17 3.23
N PHE A 236 -8.44 10.45 2.19
CA PHE A 236 -7.02 10.22 1.91
C PHE A 236 -6.19 11.49 1.94
N ASP A 237 -6.65 12.56 1.28
CA ASP A 237 -5.88 13.80 1.17
C ASP A 237 -5.62 14.48 2.52
N ASN A 238 -6.60 14.44 3.43
CA ASN A 238 -6.51 15.01 4.77
C ASN A 238 -5.74 14.08 5.70
N PHE A 239 -5.91 12.76 5.56
CA PHE A 239 -5.08 11.77 6.25
C PHE A 239 -3.59 11.97 5.93
N VAL A 240 -3.24 12.20 4.66
CA VAL A 240 -1.85 12.50 4.29
C VAL A 240 -1.36 13.75 5.00
N ASP A 241 -2.20 14.77 5.18
CA ASP A 241 -1.82 16.00 5.87
C ASP A 241 -1.65 15.81 7.38
N LEU A 242 -2.43 14.90 8.01
CA LEU A 242 -2.30 14.51 9.42
C LEU A 242 -0.99 13.78 9.73
N VAL A 243 -0.46 13.00 8.77
CA VAL A 243 0.85 12.36 8.96
C VAL A 243 1.90 13.48 9.12
N PRO A 244 2.69 13.49 10.21
CA PRO A 244 3.62 14.57 10.48
C PRO A 244 4.59 14.74 9.33
N LYS A 245 5.01 15.98 9.07
CA LYS A 245 6.07 16.23 8.10
C LYS A 245 7.41 15.79 8.70
N PRO A 246 8.33 15.28 7.89
CA PRO A 246 9.67 14.97 8.37
C PRO A 246 10.33 16.14 9.05
N VAL A 247 11.00 15.85 10.16
CA VAL A 247 11.86 16.81 10.85
C VAL A 247 13.09 17.16 10.00
N LEU A 248 13.47 16.32 9.04
CA LEU A 248 14.78 16.35 8.36
C LEU A 248 14.82 17.04 6.99
N PHE A 249 13.71 17.54 6.46
CA PHE A 249 13.75 18.33 5.22
C PHE A 249 13.37 19.79 5.52
N PRO A 250 14.33 20.74 5.46
CA PRO A 250 13.98 22.15 5.40
C PRO A 250 13.02 22.33 4.22
N LYS A 251 12.02 23.20 4.38
CA LYS A 251 11.05 23.55 3.33
C LYS A 251 11.75 23.69 1.97
N ASN A 252 10.98 23.43 0.90
CA ASN A 252 11.24 23.67 -0.54
C ASN A 252 11.99 24.96 -0.94
N ASN A 253 12.44 25.79 -0.01
CA ASN A 253 13.37 26.88 -0.22
C ASN A 253 14.83 26.43 -0.31
N ALA A 254 15.26 25.27 0.18
CA ALA A 254 16.70 24.93 0.13
C ALA A 254 17.21 24.85 -1.31
N ALA A 255 16.48 24.18 -2.21
CA ALA A 255 16.85 24.09 -3.62
C ALA A 255 16.74 25.44 -4.34
N THR A 256 15.72 26.25 -4.05
CA THR A 256 15.54 27.59 -4.64
C THR A 256 16.59 28.57 -4.14
N VAL A 257 16.91 28.54 -2.84
CA VAL A 257 17.95 29.36 -2.20
C VAL A 257 19.33 28.95 -2.70
N ILE A 258 19.59 27.65 -2.91
CA ILE A 258 20.84 27.18 -3.53
C ILE A 258 20.90 27.60 -5.00
N ALA A 259 19.79 27.51 -5.75
CA ALA A 259 19.74 27.96 -7.14
C ALA A 259 19.89 29.48 -7.28
N GLU A 260 19.35 30.27 -6.36
CA GLU A 260 19.54 31.72 -6.26
C GLU A 260 20.98 32.06 -5.87
N ALA A 261 21.54 31.40 -4.86
CA ALA A 261 22.93 31.59 -4.45
C ALA A 261 23.93 31.21 -5.56
N LEU A 262 23.65 30.17 -6.35
CA LEU A 262 24.47 29.80 -7.51
C LEU A 262 24.37 30.82 -8.65
N ARG A 263 23.21 31.49 -8.82
CA ARG A 263 23.05 32.57 -9.79
C ARG A 263 23.83 33.82 -9.38
N ASP A 264 23.80 34.16 -8.10
CA ASP A 264 24.54 35.33 -7.55
C ASP A 264 26.07 35.15 -7.61
N ILE A 265 26.58 33.92 -7.61
CA ILE A 265 28.02 33.64 -7.80
C ILE A 265 28.44 33.76 -9.29
N SER A 266 27.48 33.66 -10.21
CA SER A 266 27.72 33.70 -11.66
C SER A 266 27.58 35.09 -12.30
N SER A 267 27.19 36.09 -11.51
CA SER A 267 27.12 37.52 -11.88
C SER A 267 28.32 38.28 -11.33
#